data_AF-A0A2S3IBJ9-F1
#
_entry.id   AF-A0A2S3IBJ9-F1
#
_cell.length_a   1.000
_cell.length_b   1.000
_cell.length_c   1.000
_cell.angle_alpha   90.00
_cell.angle_beta   90.00
_cell.angle_gamma   90.00
#
_symmetry.space_group_name_H-M   'P 1'
#
loop_
_entity.id
_entity.type
_entity.pdbx_description
1 polymer ?
#
loop_
_entity_poly.entity_id
_entity_poly.type
_entity_poly.pdbx_seq_one_letter_code
_entity_poly.pdbx_strand_id
1 'polypeptide(L)'
;MANLVSLGLLLALLGALCRSADATAFEVGGDDGWVVPPASDGGMYNQWASKNRFLVGDSVHFKYKEDSVLVVTEDDYNNCRATHPIFFSNNDDTEVELDRPGLFYFISGATGHCERGQRMAVKVLGQGAPPPSPLAPPAPPTPPSPSAAAPGTSALAGAIAAVAMSLPVIMLTV
;
A
#
# COMPACT_ATOMS: atom_id res chain seq x y z
N MET A 1 54.90 11.49 15.85
CA MET A 1 53.69 12.29 16.12
C MET A 1 52.72 12.30 14.93
N ALA A 2 53.17 12.54 13.70
CA ALA A 2 52.30 12.53 12.50
C ALA A 2 51.49 11.23 12.29
N ASN A 3 52.08 10.06 12.55
CA ASN A 3 51.40 8.77 12.39
C ASN A 3 50.27 8.53 13.41
N LEU A 4 50.40 9.08 14.63
CA LEU A 4 49.37 8.95 15.67
C LEU A 4 48.18 9.88 15.39
N VAL A 5 48.47 11.09 14.87
CA VAL A 5 47.43 12.05 14.44
C VAL A 5 46.68 11.52 13.21
N SER A 6 47.39 10.91 12.25
CA SER A 6 46.79 10.32 11.05
C SER A 6 45.94 9.09 11.36
N LEU A 7 46.38 8.22 12.29
CA LEU A 7 45.60 7.07 12.75
C LEU A 7 44.34 7.50 13.52
N GLY A 8 44.44 8.54 14.36
CA GLY A 8 43.30 9.12 15.06
C GLY A 8 42.25 9.71 14.11
N LEU A 9 42.69 10.40 13.05
CA LEU A 9 41.79 10.95 12.03
C LEU A 9 41.10 9.84 11.21
N LEU A 10 41.82 8.76 10.89
CA LEU A 10 41.26 7.61 10.18
C LEU A 10 40.19 6.90 11.00
N LEU A 11 40.43 6.68 12.29
CA LEU A 11 39.46 6.07 13.21
C LEU A 11 38.21 6.95 13.41
N ALA A 12 38.37 8.27 13.50
CA ALA A 12 37.26 9.21 13.60
C ALA A 12 36.41 9.24 12.32
N LEU A 13 37.04 9.15 11.14
CA LEU A 13 36.34 9.05 9.86
C LEU A 13 35.59 7.72 9.72
N LEU A 14 36.18 6.59 10.10
CA LEU A 14 35.49 5.28 10.11
C LEU A 14 34.30 5.25 11.08
N GLY A 15 34.39 5.90 12.24
CA GLY A 15 33.27 6.00 13.19
C GLY A 15 32.09 6.81 12.65
N ALA A 16 32.35 7.87 11.88
CA ALA A 16 31.31 8.72 11.29
C ALA A 16 30.55 8.04 10.11
N LEU A 17 31.09 6.96 9.55
CA LEU A 17 30.45 6.15 8.50
C LEU A 17 29.43 5.15 9.04
N CYS A 18 29.45 4.85 10.34
CA CYS A 18 28.47 3.98 10.97
C CYS A 18 27.19 4.77 11.28
N ARG A 19 26.29 4.88 10.30
CA ARG A 19 24.91 5.30 10.59
C ARG A 19 24.19 4.12 11.23
N SER A 20 24.01 4.16 12.54
CA SER A 20 23.09 3.26 13.23
C SER A 20 21.69 3.48 12.67
N ALA A 21 21.07 2.45 12.11
CA ALA A 21 19.63 2.46 11.87
C ALA A 21 18.98 2.22 13.24
N ASP A 22 18.30 3.22 13.76
CA ASP A 22 17.54 3.10 15.00
C ASP A 22 16.25 2.33 14.72
N ALA A 23 15.89 1.41 15.61
CA ALA A 23 14.65 0.65 15.51
C ALA A 23 13.48 1.55 15.92
N THR A 24 12.45 1.65 15.07
CA THR A 24 11.29 2.51 15.34
C THR A 24 10.13 1.68 15.87
N ALA A 25 9.51 2.14 16.97
CA ALA A 25 8.24 1.60 17.45
C ALA A 25 7.06 2.41 16.91
N PHE A 26 6.15 1.76 16.18
CA PHE A 26 4.99 2.39 15.57
C PHE A 26 3.72 2.15 16.41
N GLU A 27 3.14 3.21 16.97
CA GLU A 27 1.87 3.12 17.71
C GLU A 27 0.67 3.01 16.76
N VAL A 28 0.00 1.87 16.79
CA VAL A 28 -1.16 1.57 15.93
C VAL A 28 -2.39 2.34 16.40
N GLY A 29 -3.04 3.05 15.48
CA GLY A 29 -4.30 3.75 15.77
C GLY A 29 -4.15 5.04 16.60
N GLY A 30 -2.94 5.44 16.97
CA GLY A 30 -2.71 6.67 17.74
C GLY A 30 -3.44 6.64 19.10
N ASP A 31 -4.11 7.74 19.45
CA ASP A 31 -4.81 7.89 20.72
C ASP A 31 -5.96 6.88 20.92
N ASP A 32 -6.58 6.41 19.83
CA ASP A 32 -7.68 5.44 19.87
C ASP A 32 -7.17 4.00 20.06
N GLY A 33 -5.93 3.72 19.64
CA GLY A 33 -5.31 2.40 19.76
C GLY A 33 -5.90 1.33 18.82
N TRP A 34 -5.83 0.08 19.28
CA TRP A 34 -6.33 -1.10 18.58
C TRP A 34 -7.76 -1.43 19.02
N VAL A 35 -8.72 -0.90 18.28
CA VAL A 35 -10.17 -0.98 18.52
C VAL A 35 -10.89 -1.31 17.23
N VAL A 36 -12.17 -1.70 17.33
CA VAL A 36 -12.98 -1.91 16.12
C VAL A 36 -13.18 -0.56 15.41
N PRO A 37 -12.79 -0.42 14.14
CA PRO A 37 -12.96 0.84 13.44
C PRO A 37 -14.45 1.16 13.24
N PRO A 38 -14.79 2.44 13.02
CA PRO A 38 -16.14 2.83 12.66
C PRO A 38 -16.62 2.04 11.42
N ALA A 39 -17.91 1.69 11.37
CA ALA A 39 -18.47 0.93 10.24
C ALA A 39 -18.30 1.62 8.88
N SER A 40 -18.11 2.95 8.87
CA SER A 40 -17.80 3.74 7.67
C SER A 40 -16.35 3.61 7.19
N ASP A 41 -15.44 3.03 7.98
CA ASP A 41 -14.01 2.95 7.68
C ASP A 41 -13.39 1.61 8.12
N GLY A 42 -13.93 0.50 7.61
CA GLY A 42 -13.37 -0.84 7.87
C GLY A 42 -11.95 -1.06 7.30
N GLY A 43 -11.36 -0.08 6.61
CA GLY A 43 -10.01 -0.11 6.07
C GLY A 43 -9.00 0.75 6.84
N MET A 44 -9.41 1.35 7.97
CA MET A 44 -8.61 2.31 8.74
C MET A 44 -7.17 1.86 9.00
N TYR A 45 -6.97 0.63 9.48
CA TYR A 45 -5.64 0.14 9.84
C TYR A 45 -4.75 -0.16 8.64
N ASN A 46 -5.30 -0.68 7.55
CA ASN A 46 -4.52 -0.87 6.32
C ASN A 46 -4.12 0.47 5.69
N GLN A 47 -4.99 1.48 5.77
CA GLN A 47 -4.65 2.85 5.35
C GLN A 47 -3.55 3.43 6.24
N TRP A 48 -3.63 3.25 7.56
CA TRP A 48 -2.58 3.64 8.49
C TRP A 48 -1.25 2.95 8.16
N ALA A 49 -1.25 1.63 7.96
CA ALA A 49 -0.05 0.87 7.60
C ALA A 49 0.56 1.35 6.28
N SER A 50 -0.27 1.68 5.28
CA SER A 50 0.20 2.16 3.98
C SER A 50 0.92 3.51 4.02
N LYS A 51 0.68 4.32 5.05
CA LYS A 51 1.33 5.63 5.25
C LYS A 51 2.67 5.52 5.97
N ASN A 52 2.97 4.35 6.54
CA ASN A 52 4.19 4.09 7.27
C ASN A 52 5.16 3.26 6.43
N ARG A 53 6.44 3.34 6.80
CA ARG A 53 7.51 2.56 6.18
C ARG A 53 8.19 1.73 7.25
N PHE A 54 7.98 0.43 7.18
CA PHE A 54 8.52 -0.52 8.15
C PHE A 54 9.78 -1.19 7.62
N LEU A 55 10.78 -1.31 8.47
CA LEU A 55 12.06 -1.97 8.24
C LEU A 55 12.20 -3.17 9.18
N VAL A 56 13.08 -4.09 8.79
CA VAL A 56 13.49 -5.17 9.70
C VAL A 56 14.13 -4.57 10.95
N GLY A 57 13.63 -4.99 12.12
CA GLY A 57 14.02 -4.50 13.44
C GLY A 57 13.11 -3.43 14.01
N ASP A 58 12.20 -2.85 13.23
CA ASP A 58 11.13 -1.99 13.75
C ASP A 58 10.12 -2.82 14.56
N SER A 59 9.29 -2.17 15.36
CA SER A 59 8.20 -2.81 16.09
C SER A 59 6.87 -2.11 15.88
N VAL A 60 5.79 -2.87 16.09
CA VAL A 60 4.41 -2.38 16.00
C VAL A 60 3.77 -2.53 17.37
N HIS A 61 3.31 -1.42 17.93
CA HIS A 61 2.78 -1.33 19.29
C HIS A 61 1.28 -1.15 19.28
N PHE A 62 0.59 -2.06 19.96
CA PHE A 62 -0.86 -2.14 20.05
C PHE A 62 -1.30 -1.91 21.50
N LYS A 63 -2.09 -0.87 21.73
CA LYS A 63 -2.78 -0.60 23.00
C LYS A 63 -4.26 -0.90 22.81
N TYR A 64 -4.84 -1.73 23.66
CA TYR A 64 -6.25 -2.15 23.57
C TYR A 64 -6.80 -2.51 24.95
N LYS A 65 -8.10 -2.78 25.02
CA LYS A 65 -8.78 -3.27 26.23
C LYS A 65 -9.73 -4.39 25.85
N GLU A 66 -9.68 -5.49 26.62
CA GLU A 66 -10.58 -6.65 26.43
C GLU A 66 -10.54 -7.22 25.00
N ASP A 67 -9.36 -7.18 24.37
CA ASP A 67 -9.12 -7.70 23.03
C ASP A 67 -7.80 -8.48 22.99
N SER A 68 -7.30 -8.78 21.80
CA SER A 68 -6.05 -9.48 21.57
C SER A 68 -5.45 -9.09 20.22
N VAL A 69 -4.15 -9.33 20.08
CA VAL A 69 -3.41 -9.18 18.83
C VAL A 69 -2.90 -10.54 18.42
N LEU A 70 -3.29 -10.97 17.22
CA LEU A 70 -2.84 -12.20 16.61
C LEU A 70 -2.04 -11.90 15.36
N VAL A 71 -0.86 -12.50 15.20
CA VAL A 71 -0.19 -12.58 13.89
C VAL A 71 -0.61 -13.89 13.24
N VAL A 72 -1.07 -13.82 12.00
CA VAL A 72 -1.68 -14.95 11.29
C VAL A 72 -1.13 -15.10 9.87
N THR A 73 -1.52 -16.18 9.21
CA THR A 73 -1.25 -16.37 7.78
C THR A 73 -2.11 -15.43 6.93
N GLU A 74 -1.77 -15.26 5.65
CA GLU A 74 -2.59 -14.49 4.71
C GLU A 74 -4.00 -15.07 4.56
N ASP A 75 -4.12 -16.41 4.50
CA ASP A 75 -5.43 -17.07 4.41
C ASP A 75 -6.28 -16.80 5.66
N ASP A 76 -5.69 -16.93 6.84
CA ASP A 76 -6.38 -16.67 8.09
C ASP A 76 -6.76 -15.19 8.24
N TYR A 77 -5.94 -14.26 7.75
CA TYR A 77 -6.26 -12.84 7.70
C TYR A 77 -7.46 -12.53 6.78
N ASN A 78 -7.47 -13.13 5.59
CA ASN A 78 -8.53 -12.92 4.61
C ASN A 78 -9.88 -13.47 5.11
N ASN A 79 -9.83 -14.59 5.83
CA ASN A 79 -11.00 -15.29 6.35
C ASN A 79 -11.30 -14.99 7.84
N CYS A 80 -10.56 -14.08 8.47
CA CYS A 80 -10.67 -13.76 9.90
C CYS A 80 -10.61 -14.99 10.84
N ARG A 81 -9.70 -15.92 10.56
CA ARG A 81 -9.55 -17.17 11.33
C ARG A 81 -8.53 -16.99 12.45
N ALA A 82 -9.01 -16.97 13.69
CA ALA A 82 -8.18 -16.85 14.88
C ALA A 82 -7.69 -18.21 15.45
N THR A 83 -7.90 -19.32 14.74
CA THR A 83 -7.73 -20.67 15.31
C THR A 83 -6.29 -21.10 15.57
N HIS A 84 -5.35 -20.72 14.70
CA HIS A 84 -3.95 -21.16 14.75
C HIS A 84 -3.01 -19.98 14.47
N PRO A 85 -2.95 -18.99 15.37
CA PRO A 85 -2.09 -17.85 15.16
C PRO A 85 -0.61 -18.23 15.26
N ILE A 86 0.22 -17.52 14.50
CA ILE A 86 1.68 -17.57 14.59
C ILE A 86 2.14 -16.92 15.91
N PHE A 87 1.46 -15.85 16.31
CA PHE A 87 1.67 -15.15 17.57
C PHE A 87 0.32 -14.74 18.17
N PHE A 88 0.20 -14.79 19.49
CA PHE A 88 -0.99 -14.37 20.23
C PHE A 88 -0.58 -13.59 21.48
N SER A 89 -1.24 -12.47 21.73
CA SER A 89 -1.17 -11.74 22.99
C SER A 89 -2.52 -11.10 23.32
N ASN A 90 -2.84 -11.01 24.61
CA ASN A 90 -4.07 -10.44 25.15
C ASN A 90 -3.83 -9.69 26.47
N ASN A 91 -2.67 -9.05 26.59
CA ASN A 91 -2.18 -8.39 27.80
C ASN A 91 -2.46 -6.86 27.82
N ASP A 92 -3.44 -6.40 27.02
CA ASP A 92 -3.83 -4.99 26.81
C ASP A 92 -2.78 -4.07 26.16
N ASP A 93 -1.50 -4.45 26.21
CA ASP A 93 -0.36 -3.70 25.68
C ASP A 93 0.61 -4.69 25.02
N THR A 94 0.61 -4.74 23.68
CA THR A 94 1.38 -5.70 22.91
C THR A 94 2.30 -5.00 21.93
N GLU A 95 3.59 -5.30 22.03
CA GLU A 95 4.58 -4.90 21.04
C GLU A 95 5.03 -6.13 20.24
N VAL A 96 5.04 -6.01 18.91
CA VAL A 96 5.49 -7.07 18.00
C VAL A 96 6.65 -6.57 17.15
N GLU A 97 7.80 -7.22 17.29
CA GLU A 97 8.99 -6.94 16.47
C GLU A 97 8.80 -7.46 15.03
N LEU A 98 9.24 -6.67 14.07
CA LEU A 98 9.25 -6.99 12.64
C LEU A 98 10.62 -7.57 12.26
N ASP A 99 10.79 -8.85 12.57
CA ASP A 99 12.08 -9.56 12.54
C ASP A 99 12.56 -9.99 11.14
N ARG A 100 11.70 -9.88 10.12
CA ARG A 100 11.98 -10.36 8.76
C ARG A 100 11.33 -9.48 7.69
N PRO A 101 11.90 -9.42 6.48
CA PRO A 101 11.24 -8.76 5.37
C PRO A 101 10.00 -9.57 4.93
N GLY A 102 8.99 -8.87 4.41
CA GLY A 102 7.77 -9.50 3.89
C GLY A 102 6.49 -8.94 4.49
N LEU A 103 5.41 -9.70 4.37
CA LEU A 103 4.10 -9.33 4.89
C LEU A 103 3.87 -9.95 6.27
N PHE A 104 3.35 -9.13 7.18
CA PHE A 104 2.82 -9.52 8.47
C PHE A 104 1.34 -9.19 8.50
N TYR A 105 0.52 -10.14 8.96
CA TYR A 105 -0.93 -9.98 9.02
C TYR A 105 -1.37 -10.06 10.47
N PHE A 106 -1.97 -8.98 10.94
CA PHE A 106 -2.47 -8.82 12.29
C PHE A 106 -4.01 -8.84 12.27
N ILE A 107 -4.62 -9.57 13.20
CA ILE A 107 -6.07 -9.56 13.41
C ILE A 107 -6.38 -9.45 14.91
N SER A 108 -7.56 -8.91 15.23
CA SER A 108 -8.15 -9.10 16.55
C SER A 108 -8.65 -10.54 16.71
N GLY A 109 -8.44 -11.12 17.89
CA GLY A 109 -8.98 -12.43 18.26
C GLY A 109 -10.38 -12.37 18.89
N ALA A 110 -10.91 -11.18 19.16
CA ALA A 110 -12.25 -11.02 19.69
C ALA A 110 -13.32 -11.33 18.62
N THR A 111 -14.40 -11.98 19.03
CA THR A 111 -15.43 -12.47 18.10
C THR A 111 -16.06 -11.31 17.31
N GLY A 112 -16.02 -11.38 15.98
CA GLY A 112 -16.63 -10.38 15.09
C GLY A 112 -15.84 -9.08 14.95
N HIS A 113 -14.67 -8.93 15.57
CA HIS A 113 -13.86 -7.71 15.49
C HIS A 113 -13.07 -7.64 14.17
N CYS A 114 -12.42 -8.73 13.78
CA CYS A 114 -11.68 -8.82 12.52
C CYS A 114 -12.58 -8.54 11.31
N GLU A 115 -13.78 -9.12 11.29
CA GLU A 115 -14.78 -8.97 10.22
C GLU A 115 -15.29 -7.53 10.11
N ARG A 116 -15.29 -6.80 11.23
CA ARG A 116 -15.62 -5.37 11.28
C ARG A 116 -14.44 -4.45 10.96
N GLY A 117 -13.30 -5.02 10.56
CA GLY A 117 -12.15 -4.26 10.07
C GLY A 117 -11.01 -4.07 11.06
N GLN A 118 -11.07 -4.68 12.25
CA GLN A 118 -9.95 -4.68 13.20
C GLN A 118 -8.89 -5.71 12.79
N ARG A 119 -8.24 -5.41 11.66
CA ARG A 119 -7.21 -6.21 11.02
C ARG A 119 -6.26 -5.30 10.25
N MET A 120 -4.99 -5.66 10.19
CA MET A 120 -3.95 -4.85 9.58
C MET A 120 -2.91 -5.71 8.84
N ALA A 121 -2.54 -5.32 7.64
CA ALA A 121 -1.43 -5.91 6.90
C ALA A 121 -0.26 -4.92 6.82
N VAL A 122 0.91 -5.36 7.25
CA VAL A 122 2.14 -4.57 7.28
C VAL A 122 3.16 -5.15 6.30
N LYS A 123 3.77 -4.29 5.49
CA LYS A 123 4.86 -4.66 4.58
C LYS A 123 6.19 -4.18 5.13
N VAL A 124 7.06 -5.12 5.46
CA VAL A 124 8.39 -4.89 6.02
C VAL A 124 9.43 -5.00 4.91
N LEU A 125 10.27 -3.97 4.80
CA LEU A 125 11.35 -3.92 3.84
C LEU A 125 12.65 -4.44 4.46
N GLY A 126 13.46 -5.14 3.66
CA GLY A 126 14.81 -5.53 4.07
C GLY A 126 15.73 -4.32 4.28
N GLN A 127 16.80 -4.54 5.05
CA GLN A 127 17.82 -3.53 5.30
C GLN A 127 18.41 -3.00 3.96
N GLY A 128 18.50 -1.67 3.83
CA GLY A 128 19.03 -1.01 2.64
C GLY A 128 18.02 -0.65 1.53
N ALA A 129 16.72 -0.88 1.74
CA ALA A 129 15.71 -0.43 0.78
C ALA A 129 15.72 1.12 0.68
N PRO A 130 15.97 1.72 -0.51
CA PRO A 130 15.92 3.18 -0.65
C PRO A 130 14.53 3.72 -0.30
N PRO A 131 14.42 4.96 0.22
CA PRO A 131 13.13 5.59 0.42
C PRO A 131 12.38 5.69 -0.93
N PRO A 132 11.04 5.58 -0.94
CA PRO A 132 10.27 5.75 -2.17
C PRO A 132 10.57 7.12 -2.78
N SER A 133 10.93 7.15 -4.06
CA SER A 133 11.10 8.42 -4.78
C SER A 133 9.76 9.15 -4.85
N PRO A 134 9.72 10.48 -4.68
CA PRO A 134 8.49 11.23 -4.90
C PRO A 134 7.98 10.98 -6.33
N LEU A 135 6.68 10.70 -6.48
CA LEU A 135 6.06 10.50 -7.79
C LEU A 135 6.39 11.70 -8.69
N ALA A 136 6.98 11.44 -9.86
CA ALA A 136 7.16 12.48 -10.87
C ALA A 136 5.79 13.02 -11.29
N PRO A 137 5.63 14.35 -11.49
CA PRO A 137 4.38 14.92 -11.94
C PRO A 137 3.98 14.34 -13.31
N PRO A 138 2.66 14.20 -13.59
CA PRO A 138 2.18 13.66 -14.85
C PRO A 138 2.70 14.49 -16.02
N ALA A 139 3.18 13.79 -17.06
CA ALA A 139 3.68 14.44 -18.26
C ALA A 139 2.56 15.23 -18.97
N PRO A 140 2.85 16.43 -19.50
CA PRO A 140 1.86 17.20 -20.27
C PRO A 140 1.46 16.43 -21.55
N PRO A 141 0.19 16.58 -22.00
CA PRO A 141 -0.28 15.90 -23.20
C PRO A 141 0.49 16.39 -24.44
N THR A 142 0.95 15.44 -25.26
CA THR A 142 1.58 15.71 -26.55
C THR A 142 0.55 16.25 -27.55
N PRO A 143 0.86 17.32 -28.31
CA PRO A 143 -0.03 17.83 -29.35
C PRO A 143 -0.08 16.89 -30.56
N PRO A 144 -1.21 16.83 -31.29
CA PRO A 144 -1.35 15.99 -32.48
C PRO A 144 -0.46 16.50 -33.63
N SER A 145 0.25 15.58 -34.29
CA SER A 145 1.01 15.87 -35.50
C SER A 145 0.08 16.23 -36.68
N PRO A 146 0.40 17.27 -37.48
CA PRO A 146 -0.34 17.57 -38.70
C PRO A 146 0.05 16.57 -39.80
N SER A 147 -0.90 15.74 -40.23
CA SER A 147 -0.74 14.89 -41.42
C SER A 147 -0.76 15.77 -42.67
N ALA A 148 0.34 15.78 -43.41
CA ALA A 148 0.49 16.49 -44.67
C ALA A 148 -0.48 15.96 -45.73
N ALA A 149 -1.16 16.89 -46.41
CA ALA A 149 -1.98 16.62 -47.59
C ALA A 149 -1.10 16.25 -48.80
N ALA A 150 -1.61 15.36 -49.66
CA ALA A 150 -1.11 15.17 -51.02
C ALA A 150 -2.25 15.32 -52.05
N PRO A 151 -1.96 15.80 -53.28
CA PRO A 151 -2.93 16.33 -54.23
C PRO A 151 -3.47 15.24 -55.20
N GLY A 152 -4.64 15.49 -55.78
CA GLY A 152 -5.44 14.50 -56.52
C GLY A 152 -5.27 14.42 -58.04
N THR A 153 -6.26 13.79 -58.70
CA THR A 153 -6.71 13.86 -60.12
C THR A 153 -7.84 12.81 -60.28
N SER A 154 -9.13 13.17 -60.34
CA SER A 154 -9.96 13.61 -61.48
C SER A 154 -10.29 12.53 -62.53
N ALA A 155 -11.55 12.07 -62.61
CA ALA A 155 -12.40 12.06 -63.82
C ALA A 155 -13.78 11.35 -63.62
N LEU A 156 -14.85 12.11 -63.95
CA LEU A 156 -16.17 11.80 -64.56
C LEU A 156 -16.69 10.34 -64.62
N ALA A 157 -17.99 10.02 -64.56
CA ALA A 157 -19.26 10.74 -64.66
C ALA A 157 -20.42 9.76 -64.31
N GLY A 158 -21.62 10.28 -64.02
CA GLY A 158 -22.86 9.50 -64.13
C GLY A 158 -23.92 9.85 -63.08
N ALA A 159 -24.82 10.75 -63.42
CA ALA A 159 -25.99 11.14 -62.63
C ALA A 159 -27.07 10.05 -62.61
N ILE A 160 -27.88 9.95 -61.54
CA ILE A 160 -29.34 10.15 -61.55
C ILE A 160 -29.98 10.02 -60.15
N ALA A 161 -31.03 10.84 -59.96
CA ALA A 161 -31.98 11.01 -58.85
C ALA A 161 -32.58 9.68 -58.31
N ALA A 162 -33.34 9.56 -57.20
CA ALA A 162 -34.22 10.47 -56.47
C ALA A 162 -34.61 9.81 -55.12
N VAL A 163 -34.88 10.64 -54.10
CA VAL A 163 -36.01 10.63 -53.14
C VAL A 163 -36.62 9.28 -52.70
N ALA A 164 -36.66 9.02 -51.39
CA ALA A 164 -37.93 8.86 -50.64
C ALA A 164 -37.71 8.56 -49.15
N MET A 165 -38.35 9.39 -48.31
CA MET A 165 -38.62 9.16 -46.90
C MET A 165 -39.56 7.97 -46.72
N SER A 166 -39.35 7.14 -45.69
CA SER A 166 -40.37 6.74 -44.71
C SER A 166 -39.92 5.54 -43.86
N LEU A 167 -39.76 5.78 -42.56
CA LEU A 167 -40.22 4.84 -41.53
C LEU A 167 -41.76 4.74 -41.69
N PRO A 168 -42.44 3.60 -41.44
CA PRO A 168 -42.57 3.15 -40.05
C PRO A 168 -42.85 1.64 -39.80
N VAL A 169 -42.64 1.26 -38.54
CA VAL A 169 -43.57 0.52 -37.66
C VAL A 169 -43.83 -0.99 -37.84
N ILE A 170 -43.33 -1.73 -36.83
CA ILE A 170 -44.00 -2.66 -35.88
C ILE A 170 -44.76 -3.90 -36.43
N MET A 171 -44.59 -5.00 -35.66
CA MET A 171 -45.59 -6.03 -35.26
C MET A 171 -45.59 -7.28 -36.18
N LEU A 172 -45.47 -8.55 -35.72
CA LEU A 172 -46.08 -9.25 -34.59
C LEU A 172 -45.24 -10.45 -34.10
N THR A 173 -45.48 -10.76 -32.83
CA THR A 173 -45.48 -12.06 -32.11
C THR A 173 -45.50 -13.37 -32.91
N VAL A 174 -44.81 -14.37 -32.34
CA VAL A 174 -45.43 -15.64 -31.91
C VAL A 174 -44.97 -15.91 -30.48
#